data_AF-A0A7J8QI59-F1
#
_entry.id   AF-A0A7J8QI59-F1
#
_cell.length_a   1.000
_cell.length_b   1.000
_cell.length_c   1.000
_cell.angle_alpha   90.00
_cell.angle_beta   90.00
_cell.angle_gamma   90.00
#
_symmetry.space_group_name_H-M   'P 1'
#
loop_
_entity.id
_entity.type
_entity.pdbx_description
1 polymer ?
#
loop_
_entity_poly.entity_id
_entity_poly.type
_entity_poly.pdbx_seq_one_letter_code
_entity_poly.pdbx_strand_id
1 'polypeptide(L)'
;KHSVNRPPTPDGAEDQGNEPTLQEIINIKLIESGEKERLMELLRERLIECGWKDEMKALCRSYVKKKGRNNVTLDDLVHLITPKGRASVPDFVKAELLQRIRSFLMSAAL
;
A
#
# COMPACT_ATOMS: atom_id res chain seq x y z
N LYS A 1 -30.36 -41.29 45.42
CA LYS A 1 -29.92 -39.88 45.44
C LYS A 1 -29.00 -39.70 44.23
N HIS A 2 -29.53 -39.21 43.11
CA HIS A 2 -28.84 -39.16 41.82
C HIS A 2 -28.05 -37.85 41.72
N SER A 3 -26.72 -37.91 41.79
CA SER A 3 -25.86 -36.77 41.47
C SER A 3 -25.51 -36.82 39.98
N VAL A 4 -26.13 -35.92 39.21
CA VAL A 4 -25.77 -35.69 37.82
C VAL A 4 -24.55 -34.79 37.80
N ASN A 5 -23.39 -35.32 37.42
CA ASN A 5 -22.22 -34.50 37.09
C ASN A 5 -22.51 -33.78 35.77
N ARG A 6 -22.80 -32.48 35.84
CA ARG A 6 -22.89 -31.60 34.67
C ARG A 6 -21.46 -31.30 34.19
N PRO A 7 -21.12 -31.57 32.91
CA PRO A 7 -19.83 -31.15 32.36
C PRO A 7 -19.67 -29.63 32.47
N PRO A 8 -18.45 -29.11 32.66
CA PRO A 8 -18.23 -27.67 32.53
C PRO A 8 -18.59 -27.28 31.10
N THR A 9 -19.52 -26.36 30.95
CA THR A 9 -19.73 -25.65 29.69
C THR A 9 -18.37 -25.08 29.29
N PRO A 10 -17.89 -25.27 28.05
CA PRO A 10 -16.76 -24.49 27.59
C PRO A 10 -17.21 -23.05 27.70
N ASP A 11 -16.54 -22.27 28.55
CA ASP A 11 -16.65 -20.83 28.52
C ASP A 11 -16.54 -20.45 27.06
N GLY A 12 -17.58 -19.76 26.56
CA GLY A 12 -17.56 -19.22 25.23
C GLY A 12 -16.21 -18.56 25.07
N ALA A 13 -15.43 -19.04 24.11
CA ALA A 13 -14.35 -18.24 23.58
C ALA A 13 -15.05 -16.93 23.20
N GLU A 14 -14.96 -15.95 24.10
CA GLU A 14 -15.22 -14.57 23.77
C GLU A 14 -14.38 -14.39 22.52
N ASP A 15 -15.08 -14.24 21.41
CA ASP A 15 -14.51 -13.82 20.15
C ASP A 15 -13.86 -12.48 20.48
N GLN A 16 -12.59 -12.53 20.91
CA GLN A 16 -11.70 -11.39 20.93
C GLN A 16 -11.41 -11.11 19.47
N GLY A 17 -12.46 -10.70 18.75
CA GLY A 17 -12.38 -10.05 17.46
C GLY A 17 -11.51 -8.84 17.72
N ASN A 18 -10.24 -8.97 17.33
CA ASN A 18 -9.22 -7.96 17.52
C ASN A 18 -9.79 -6.64 16.97
N GLU A 19 -10.06 -5.66 17.84
CA GLU A 19 -10.62 -4.38 17.40
C GLU A 19 -9.71 -3.81 16.31
N PRO A 20 -10.28 -3.33 15.19
CA PRO A 20 -9.47 -2.83 14.09
C PRO A 20 -8.63 -1.67 14.58
N THR A 21 -7.33 -1.74 14.29
CA THR A 21 -6.39 -0.67 14.62
C THR A 21 -6.82 0.63 13.94
N LEU A 22 -6.42 1.77 14.50
CA LEU A 22 -6.69 3.07 13.88
C LEU A 22 -6.20 3.13 12.42
N GLN A 23 -5.08 2.49 12.11
CA GLN A 23 -4.56 2.40 10.75
C GLN A 23 -5.51 1.62 9.82
N GLU A 24 -6.08 0.51 10.29
CA GLU A 24 -7.05 -0.28 9.53
C GLU A 24 -8.34 0.50 9.31
N ILE A 25 -8.84 1.19 10.34
CA ILE A 25 -10.02 2.07 10.24
C ILE A 25 -9.79 3.18 9.19
N ILE A 26 -8.63 3.83 9.22
CA ILE A 26 -8.27 4.85 8.22
C ILE A 26 -8.23 4.25 6.81
N ASN A 27 -7.59 3.09 6.64
CA ASN A 27 -7.49 2.43 5.34
C ASN A 27 -8.87 2.01 4.80
N ILE A 28 -9.77 1.50 5.65
CA ILE A 28 -11.15 1.18 5.27
C ILE A 28 -11.86 2.44 4.78
N LYS A 29 -11.83 3.54 5.53
CA LYS A 29 -12.48 4.81 5.12
C LYS A 29 -11.90 5.37 3.81
N LEU A 30 -10.59 5.28 3.61
CA LEU A 30 -9.94 5.71 2.37
C LEU A 30 -10.43 4.89 1.16
N ILE A 31 -10.65 3.59 1.33
CA ILE A 31 -11.16 2.70 0.28
C ILE A 31 -12.65 2.98 0.01
N GLU A 32 -13.49 2.97 1.04
CA GLU A 32 -14.95 3.12 0.89
C GLU A 32 -15.37 4.48 0.33
N SER A 33 -14.61 5.54 0.65
CA SER A 33 -14.84 6.88 0.10
C SER A 33 -14.29 7.11 -1.31
N GLY A 34 -13.59 6.12 -1.88
CA GLY A 34 -12.85 6.24 -3.14
C GLY A 34 -11.66 7.20 -3.08
N GLU A 35 -11.26 7.66 -1.88
CA GLU A 35 -10.12 8.57 -1.72
C GLU A 35 -8.80 7.88 -2.03
N LYS A 36 -8.68 6.58 -1.73
CA LYS A 36 -7.51 5.79 -2.07
C LYS A 36 -7.25 5.81 -3.58
N GLU A 37 -8.28 5.65 -4.40
CA GLU A 37 -8.20 5.67 -5.86
C GLU A 37 -7.77 7.06 -6.35
N ARG A 38 -8.33 8.13 -5.78
CA ARG A 38 -7.92 9.52 -6.09
C ARG A 38 -6.46 9.78 -5.73
N LEU A 39 -6.00 9.29 -4.58
CA LEU A 39 -4.60 9.39 -4.15
C LEU A 39 -3.65 8.58 -5.05
N MET A 40 -4.07 7.38 -5.48
CA MET A 40 -3.30 6.56 -6.41
C MET A 40 -3.16 7.24 -7.78
N GLU A 41 -4.20 7.91 -8.27
CA GLU A 41 -4.14 8.64 -9.53
C GLU A 41 -3.25 9.89 -9.41
N LEU A 42 -3.41 10.67 -8.35
CA LEU A 42 -2.53 11.81 -8.07
C LEU A 42 -1.06 11.39 -8.01
N LEU A 43 -0.75 10.28 -7.32
CA LEU A 43 0.61 9.74 -7.28
C LEU A 43 1.11 9.39 -8.69
N ARG A 44 0.28 8.71 -9.50
CA ARG A 44 0.63 8.35 -10.88
C ARG A 44 0.93 9.59 -11.71
N GLU A 45 0.07 10.62 -11.65
CA GLU A 45 0.25 11.89 -12.36
C GLU A 45 1.57 12.55 -11.96
N ARG A 46 1.84 12.72 -10.66
CA ARG A 46 3.07 13.35 -10.17
C ARG A 46 4.34 12.59 -10.55
N LEU A 47 4.31 11.26 -10.53
CA LEU A 47 5.44 10.43 -10.98
C LEU A 47 5.67 10.49 -12.50
N ILE A 48 4.65 10.82 -13.29
CA ILE A 48 4.80 11.09 -14.72
C ILE A 48 5.38 12.50 -14.93
N GLU A 49 4.76 13.51 -14.32
CA GLU A 49 5.13 14.92 -14.47
C GLU A 49 6.58 15.20 -14.03
N CYS A 50 7.04 14.58 -12.94
CA CYS A 50 8.40 14.76 -12.45
C CYS A 50 9.44 13.91 -13.21
N GLY A 51 9.03 13.14 -14.21
CA GLY A 51 9.91 12.32 -15.04
C GLY A 51 10.32 10.98 -14.43
N TRP A 52 9.88 10.65 -13.22
CA TRP A 52 10.24 9.39 -12.53
C TRP A 52 9.90 8.16 -13.38
N LYS A 53 8.72 8.14 -14.03
CA LYS A 53 8.31 7.02 -14.88
C LYS A 53 9.28 6.79 -16.04
N ASP A 54 9.79 7.86 -16.65
CA ASP A 54 10.68 7.75 -17.80
C ASP A 54 12.11 7.39 -17.38
N GLU A 55 12.55 7.84 -16.20
CA GLU A 55 13.78 7.38 -15.56
C GLU A 55 13.75 5.86 -15.33
N MET A 56 12.66 5.33 -14.74
CA MET A 56 12.53 3.89 -14.49
C MET A 56 12.57 3.09 -15.80
N LYS A 57 11.89 3.56 -16.86
CA LYS A 57 11.97 2.91 -18.17
C LYS A 57 13.39 2.99 -18.75
N ALA A 58 14.12 4.09 -18.56
CA ALA A 58 15.48 4.25 -19.05
C ALA A 58 16.45 3.28 -18.38
N LEU A 59 16.28 3.02 -17.07
CA LEU A 59 17.03 2.02 -16.33
C LEU A 59 16.76 0.61 -16.88
N CYS A 60 15.49 0.24 -17.09
CA CYS A 60 15.14 -1.03 -17.72
C CYS A 60 15.78 -1.19 -19.10
N ARG A 61 15.65 -0.17 -19.98
CA ARG A 61 16.24 -0.20 -21.33
C ARG A 61 17.75 -0.39 -21.29
N SER A 62 18.43 0.31 -20.38
CA SER A 62 19.88 0.22 -20.21
C SER A 62 20.32 -1.16 -19.73
N TYR A 63 19.57 -1.75 -18.79
CA TYR A 63 19.82 -3.11 -18.31
C TYR A 63 19.64 -4.15 -19.41
N VAL A 64 18.53 -4.09 -20.15
CA VAL A 64 18.26 -4.99 -21.29
C VAL A 64 19.33 -4.85 -22.36
N LYS A 65 19.76 -3.63 -22.69
CA LYS A 65 20.84 -3.38 -23.66
C LYS A 65 22.17 -3.98 -23.19
N LYS A 66 22.47 -3.94 -21.89
CA LYS A 66 23.73 -4.46 -21.32
C LYS A 66 23.75 -5.99 -21.21
N LYS A 67 22.63 -6.61 -20.82
CA LYS A 67 22.52 -8.07 -20.62
C LYS A 67 22.16 -8.84 -21.88
N GLY A 68 21.51 -8.18 -22.84
CA GLY A 68 20.94 -8.81 -24.03
C GLY A 68 19.49 -9.24 -23.80
N ARG A 69 18.62 -9.02 -24.79
CA ARG A 69 17.17 -9.24 -24.67
C ARG A 69 16.78 -10.66 -24.27
N ASN A 70 17.51 -11.67 -24.73
CA ASN A 70 17.22 -13.08 -24.45
C ASN A 70 17.68 -13.52 -23.05
N ASN A 71 18.40 -12.66 -22.33
CA ASN A 71 19.00 -12.95 -21.02
C ASN A 71 18.35 -12.16 -19.89
N VAL A 72 17.19 -11.54 -20.13
CA VAL A 72 16.49 -10.71 -19.14
C VAL A 72 15.05 -11.16 -18.99
N THR A 73 14.66 -11.46 -17.77
CA THR A 73 13.28 -11.76 -17.39
C THR A 73 12.56 -10.52 -16.85
N LEU A 74 11.23 -10.60 -16.73
CA LEU A 74 10.47 -9.55 -16.05
C LEU A 74 10.89 -9.42 -14.57
N ASP A 75 11.14 -10.55 -13.90
CA ASP A 75 11.53 -10.55 -12.49
C ASP A 75 12.87 -9.83 -12.27
N ASP A 76 13.85 -10.03 -13.17
CA ASP A 76 15.12 -9.28 -13.14
C ASP A 76 14.90 -7.77 -13.20
N LEU A 77 13.97 -7.33 -14.06
CA LEU A 77 13.63 -5.91 -14.19
C LEU A 77 12.94 -5.38 -12.94
N VAL A 78 11.97 -6.13 -12.38
CA VAL A 78 11.29 -5.76 -11.14
C VAL A 78 12.29 -5.66 -10.00
N HIS A 79 13.18 -6.65 -9.85
CA HIS A 79 14.21 -6.67 -8.81
C HIS A 79 15.18 -5.49 -8.95
N LEU A 80 15.55 -5.13 -10.19
CA LEU A 80 16.39 -3.98 -10.47
C LEU A 80 15.71 -2.65 -10.12
N ILE A 81 14.48 -2.43 -10.61
CA ILE A 81 13.85 -1.11 -10.55
C ILE A 81 13.14 -0.84 -9.23
N THR A 82 12.64 -1.86 -8.52
CA THR A 82 11.87 -1.66 -7.27
C THR A 82 12.65 -0.87 -6.21
N PRO A 83 13.89 -1.22 -5.83
CA PRO A 83 14.64 -0.47 -4.82
C PRO A 83 14.98 0.95 -5.31
N LYS A 84 15.33 1.12 -6.58
CA LYS A 84 15.64 2.44 -7.17
C LYS A 84 14.41 3.33 -7.23
N GLY A 85 13.31 2.80 -7.73
CA GLY A 85 12.04 3.49 -7.86
C GLY A 85 11.51 3.97 -6.52
N ARG A 86 11.57 3.12 -5.47
CA ARG A 86 11.16 3.52 -4.11
C ARG A 86 12.03 4.63 -3.54
N ALA A 87 13.35 4.56 -3.75
CA ALA A 87 14.30 5.54 -3.23
C ALA A 87 14.23 6.89 -3.97
N SER A 88 13.91 6.87 -5.28
CA SER A 88 13.88 8.08 -6.10
C SER A 88 12.56 8.84 -6.11
N VAL A 89 11.53 8.37 -5.38
CA VAL A 89 10.28 9.13 -5.22
C VAL A 89 10.58 10.45 -4.51
N PRO A 90 10.35 11.62 -5.15
CA PRO A 90 10.67 12.91 -4.55
C PRO A 90 9.83 13.20 -3.31
N ASP A 91 10.41 13.91 -2.34
CA ASP A 91 9.73 14.20 -1.08
C ASP A 91 8.53 15.14 -1.24
N PHE A 92 8.53 16.01 -2.24
CA PHE A 92 7.36 16.87 -2.51
C PHE A 92 6.13 16.05 -2.89
N VAL A 93 6.29 14.92 -3.59
CA VAL A 93 5.18 14.01 -3.96
C VAL A 93 4.62 13.34 -2.71
N LYS A 94 5.50 12.86 -1.82
CA LYS A 94 5.10 12.26 -0.54
C LYS A 94 4.40 13.29 0.36
N ALA A 95 4.92 14.52 0.41
CA ALA A 95 4.35 15.61 1.18
C ALA A 95 2.96 15.99 0.68
N GLU A 96 2.76 16.08 -0.65
CA GLU A 96 1.45 16.36 -1.24
C GLU A 96 0.43 15.26 -0.90
N LEU A 97 0.80 13.98 -1.03
CA LEU A 97 -0.06 12.86 -0.65
C LEU A 97 -0.42 12.87 0.83
N LEU A 98 0.57 13.10 1.70
CA LEU A 98 0.34 13.19 3.14
C LEU A 98 -0.61 14.34 3.48
N GLN A 99 -0.48 15.48 2.80
CA GLN A 99 -1.37 16.62 2.98
C GLN A 99 -2.81 16.31 2.53
N ARG A 100 -2.98 15.57 1.43
CA ARG A 100 -4.30 15.11 0.96
C ARG A 100 -4.94 14.15 1.96
N ILE A 101 -4.19 13.18 2.46
CA ILE A 101 -4.65 12.25 3.51
C ILE A 101 -5.08 13.03 4.76
N ARG A 102 -4.28 13.98 5.24
CA ARG A 102 -4.63 14.82 6.40
C ARG A 102 -5.92 15.62 6.16
N SER A 103 -6.03 16.26 4.99
CA SER A 103 -7.23 17.02 4.60
C SER A 103 -8.48 16.14 4.58
N PHE A 104 -8.36 14.92 4.02
CA PHE A 104 -9.43 13.95 4.02
C PHE A 104 -9.87 13.58 5.44
N LEU A 105 -8.92 13.22 6.31
CA LEU A 105 -9.23 12.85 7.69
C LEU A 105 -9.92 13.98 8.47
N MET A 106 -9.46 15.23 8.30
CA MET A 106 -10.10 16.41 8.90
C MET A 106 -11.52 16.64 8.38
N SER A 107 -11.76 16.38 7.09
CA SER A 107 -13.09 16.53 6.48
C SER A 107 -14.06 15.39 6.81
N ALA A 108 -13.54 14.19 7.05
CA ALA A 108 -14.32 12.97 7.29
C ALA A 108 -14.73 12.80 8.78
N ALA A 109 -14.52 13.82 9.61
CA ALA A 109 -14.79 13.83 11.05
C ALA A 109 -14.27 12.55 11.76
N LEU A 110 -12.96 12.34 11.67
CA LEU A 110 -12.17 11.55 12.63
C LEU A 110 -11.49 12.50 13.61
#